data_AF-A0A0Q7RRN3-F1
#
_entry.id   AF-A0A0Q7RRN3-F1
#
_cell.length_a   1.000
_cell.length_b   1.000
_cell.length_c   1.000
_cell.angle_alpha   90.00
_cell.angle_beta   90.00
_cell.angle_gamma   90.00
#
_symmetry.space_group_name_H-M   'P 1'
#
loop_
_entity.id
_entity.type
_entity.pdbx_description
1 polymer ?
#
loop_
_entity_poly.entity_id
_entity_poly.type
_entity_poly.pdbx_seq_one_letter_code
_entity_poly.pdbx_strand_id
1 'polypeptide(L)'
;MLVELFPPDRLPLIPETLLREHKVLCQADSRFRACARLLQALHREAAGWGVGTYETTAGRKKKMGHLVATYDGASGANFLSLDVHRLARRELAYREPGSMWEEKRLYENLLSSTPLALNLMGPLKLDRGLAEAFVREIAPDLAGRVCSVSFEHSPGRGDPTFTADGTAFDAFIIIRQEDGRKAFLAFELKYSETCAEPEPRMRPRYDDLSNASELFIDPEVPDLRRNPVQQCWRLHMLAQSMIDAGLYDAGRLFVIAPRLNDQVQRATARYQTHLTPPRGDKAGFVNLVLEDAIGALALAGDPDQARRLTARYTDLSPVHALI
;
A
#
# COMPACT_ATOMS: atom_id res chain seq x y z
N MET A 1 18.26 20.18 -20.52
CA MET A 1 16.86 20.56 -20.77
C MET A 1 16.30 19.59 -21.82
N LEU A 2 16.07 18.33 -21.41
CA LEU A 2 15.39 17.33 -22.25
C LEU A 2 13.90 17.54 -22.00
N VAL A 3 13.28 18.34 -22.86
CA VAL A 3 11.82 18.48 -22.93
C VAL A 3 11.21 17.10 -23.09
N GLU A 4 10.16 16.83 -22.31
CA GLU A 4 9.43 15.58 -22.18
C GLU A 4 9.18 14.88 -23.53
N LEU A 5 10.06 13.95 -23.90
CA LEU A 5 9.90 13.10 -25.09
C LEU A 5 8.78 12.06 -24.91
N PHE A 6 8.21 11.95 -23.71
CA PHE A 6 7.22 10.94 -23.35
C PHE A 6 6.00 11.59 -22.68
N PRO A 7 4.77 11.18 -23.02
CA PRO A 7 3.58 11.70 -22.37
C PRO A 7 3.59 11.26 -20.89
N PRO A 8 3.46 12.18 -19.92
CA PRO A 8 3.52 11.83 -18.49
C PRO A 8 2.41 10.84 -18.08
N ASP A 9 1.30 10.83 -18.82
CA ASP A 9 0.12 10.00 -18.52
C ASP A 9 0.05 8.69 -19.34
N ARG A 10 1.09 8.35 -20.13
CA ARG A 10 1.09 7.13 -20.95
C ARG A 10 2.30 6.27 -20.66
N LEU A 11 2.05 5.15 -20.01
CA LEU A 11 3.01 4.07 -19.88
C LEU A 11 3.44 3.55 -21.27
N PRO A 12 4.68 3.13 -21.50
CA PRO A 12 5.08 2.50 -22.76
C PRO A 12 4.52 1.06 -22.88
N LEU A 13 4.46 0.53 -24.11
CA LEU A 13 4.38 -0.92 -24.31
C LEU A 13 5.82 -1.41 -24.44
N ILE A 14 6.30 -2.16 -23.46
CA ILE A 14 7.70 -2.59 -23.45
C ILE A 14 7.86 -3.76 -24.41
N PRO A 15 8.80 -3.70 -25.38
CA PRO A 15 9.16 -4.83 -26.22
C PRO A 15 9.45 -6.10 -25.42
N GLU A 16 8.92 -7.24 -25.88
CA GLU A 16 9.10 -8.53 -25.20
C GLU A 16 10.58 -8.91 -25.08
N THR A 17 11.40 -8.56 -26.06
CA THR A 17 12.85 -8.77 -26.06
C THR A 17 13.52 -8.13 -24.84
N LEU A 18 13.20 -6.87 -24.53
CA LEU A 18 13.70 -6.16 -23.35
C LEU A 18 13.19 -6.80 -22.05
N LEU A 19 11.91 -7.18 -22.01
CA LEU A 19 11.35 -7.86 -20.83
C LEU A 19 12.05 -9.22 -20.57
N ARG A 20 12.46 -9.94 -21.62
CA ARG A 20 13.21 -11.20 -21.50
C ARG A 20 14.65 -10.97 -21.06
N GLU A 21 15.31 -9.95 -21.61
CA GLU A 21 16.68 -9.55 -21.26
C GLU A 21 16.82 -9.32 -19.76
N HIS A 22 15.94 -8.49 -19.18
CA HIS A 22 15.91 -8.19 -17.75
C HIS A 22 15.19 -9.25 -16.90
N LYS A 23 14.78 -10.38 -17.48
CA LYS A 23 14.09 -11.50 -16.78
C LYS A 23 12.80 -11.07 -16.05
N VAL A 24 12.04 -10.18 -16.65
CA VAL A 24 10.78 -9.63 -16.10
C VAL A 24 9.55 -9.96 -16.95
N LEU A 25 9.69 -10.66 -18.07
CA LEU A 25 8.53 -11.07 -18.87
C LEU A 25 7.54 -11.93 -18.06
N CYS A 26 6.32 -11.40 -17.90
CA CYS A 26 5.16 -12.04 -17.31
C CYS A 26 3.92 -11.69 -18.15
N GLN A 27 3.30 -12.68 -18.80
CA GLN A 27 2.21 -12.44 -19.75
C GLN A 27 0.93 -11.89 -19.09
N ALA A 28 0.74 -12.15 -17.78
CA ALA A 28 -0.42 -11.69 -17.03
C ALA A 28 -0.22 -10.28 -16.44
N ASP A 29 0.92 -9.64 -16.64
CA ASP A 29 1.14 -8.29 -16.13
C ASP A 29 0.28 -7.28 -16.91
N SER A 30 -0.37 -6.38 -16.17
CA SER A 30 -0.90 -5.16 -16.76
C SER A 30 0.25 -4.28 -17.29
N ARG A 31 -0.08 -3.29 -18.12
CA ARG A 31 0.92 -2.35 -18.66
C ARG A 31 1.70 -1.66 -17.54
N PHE A 32 1.02 -1.23 -16.48
CA PHE A 32 1.67 -0.65 -15.30
C PHE A 32 2.58 -1.67 -14.62
N ARG A 33 2.08 -2.89 -14.35
CA ARG A 33 2.85 -3.91 -13.67
C ARG A 33 4.11 -4.32 -14.44
N ALA A 34 4.06 -4.38 -15.77
CA ALA A 34 5.24 -4.65 -16.59
C ALA A 34 6.28 -3.52 -16.47
N CYS A 35 5.85 -2.25 -16.51
CA CYS A 35 6.73 -1.08 -16.34
C CYS A 35 7.33 -1.02 -14.94
N ALA A 36 6.50 -1.17 -13.91
CA ALA A 36 6.96 -1.26 -12.53
C ALA A 36 7.95 -2.40 -12.41
N ARG A 37 7.64 -3.63 -12.83
CA ARG A 37 8.56 -4.78 -12.72
C ARG A 37 9.90 -4.55 -13.42
N LEU A 38 9.91 -3.92 -14.59
CA LEU A 38 11.15 -3.55 -15.27
C LEU A 38 11.94 -2.50 -14.49
N LEU A 39 11.30 -1.41 -14.02
CA LEU A 39 11.95 -0.40 -13.18
C LEU A 39 12.65 -1.03 -11.97
N GLN A 40 12.00 -2.00 -11.33
CA GLN A 40 12.51 -2.73 -10.17
C GLN A 40 13.75 -3.58 -10.52
N ALA A 41 13.78 -4.17 -11.72
CA ALA A 41 14.94 -4.90 -12.21
C ALA A 41 16.12 -3.97 -12.54
N LEU A 42 15.86 -2.82 -13.15
CA LEU A 42 16.89 -1.81 -13.44
C LEU A 42 17.48 -1.24 -12.15
N HIS A 43 16.65 -1.00 -11.14
CA HIS A 43 17.11 -0.58 -9.82
C HIS A 43 18.07 -1.62 -9.20
N ARG A 44 17.71 -2.90 -9.24
CA ARG A 44 18.59 -4.00 -8.80
C ARG A 44 19.92 -4.00 -9.54
N GLU A 45 19.88 -3.86 -10.86
CA GLU A 45 21.07 -3.90 -11.73
C GLU A 45 22.00 -2.72 -11.45
N ALA A 46 21.45 -1.51 -11.32
CA ALA A 46 22.20 -0.31 -10.98
C ALA A 46 22.86 -0.42 -9.60
N ALA A 47 22.22 -1.10 -8.65
CA ALA A 47 22.78 -1.36 -7.31
C ALA A 47 23.78 -2.52 -7.25
N GLY A 48 23.94 -3.28 -8.34
CA GLY A 48 24.84 -4.44 -8.40
C GLY A 48 24.36 -5.67 -7.62
N TRP A 49 23.09 -5.73 -7.22
CA TRP A 49 22.55 -6.85 -6.45
C TRP A 49 22.30 -8.09 -7.31
N GLY A 50 22.52 -9.26 -6.72
CA GLY A 50 22.26 -10.55 -7.35
C GLY A 50 20.78 -10.73 -7.69
N VAL A 51 20.49 -11.44 -8.78
CA VAL A 51 19.10 -11.76 -9.16
C VAL A 51 18.55 -12.89 -8.29
N GLY A 52 17.35 -12.67 -7.74
CA GLY A 52 16.61 -13.63 -6.94
C GLY A 52 15.90 -14.71 -7.76
N THR A 53 15.31 -15.69 -7.06
CA THR A 53 14.66 -16.85 -7.67
C THR A 53 13.24 -17.01 -7.12
N TYR A 54 12.28 -17.11 -8.03
CA TYR A 54 10.91 -17.51 -7.74
C TYR A 54 10.75 -19.02 -7.90
N GLU A 55 10.04 -19.66 -6.98
CA GLU A 55 9.70 -21.08 -7.06
C GLU A 55 8.20 -21.22 -7.34
N THR A 56 7.85 -21.94 -8.41
CA THR A 56 6.44 -22.19 -8.75
C THR A 56 5.85 -23.22 -7.80
N THR A 57 4.52 -23.33 -7.77
CA THR A 57 3.79 -24.39 -7.04
C THR A 57 4.20 -25.80 -7.45
N ALA A 58 4.71 -25.98 -8.68
CA ALA A 58 5.27 -27.23 -9.18
C ALA A 58 6.76 -27.44 -8.83
N GLY A 59 7.33 -26.61 -7.95
CA GLY A 59 8.74 -26.70 -7.50
C GLY A 59 9.77 -26.21 -8.53
N ARG A 60 9.34 -25.58 -9.64
CA ARG A 60 10.28 -25.08 -10.67
C ARG A 60 10.84 -23.73 -10.25
N LYS A 61 12.17 -23.63 -10.28
CA LYS A 61 12.90 -22.39 -9.95
C LYS A 61 13.12 -21.55 -11.21
N LYS A 62 12.75 -20.27 -11.16
CA LYS A 62 12.95 -19.29 -12.23
C LYS A 62 13.59 -18.02 -11.67
N LYS A 63 14.67 -17.55 -12.30
CA LYS A 63 15.24 -16.23 -12.00
C LYS A 63 14.28 -15.13 -12.47
N MET A 64 14.04 -14.15 -11.61
CA MET A 64 13.15 -13.02 -11.89
C MET A 64 13.87 -11.72 -11.58
N GLY A 65 13.92 -10.78 -12.53
CA GLY A 65 14.77 -9.58 -12.45
C GLY A 65 14.44 -8.62 -11.31
N HIS A 66 13.17 -8.57 -10.92
CA HIS A 66 12.67 -7.77 -9.79
C HIS A 66 12.87 -8.43 -8.42
N LEU A 67 13.42 -9.65 -8.37
CA LEU A 67 13.81 -10.28 -7.11
C LEU A 67 15.30 -10.06 -6.86
N VAL A 68 15.68 -9.88 -5.60
CA VAL A 68 17.08 -9.84 -5.16
C VAL A 68 17.51 -11.18 -4.59
N ALA A 69 18.80 -11.48 -4.66
CA ALA A 69 19.37 -12.66 -4.03
C ALA A 69 19.25 -12.56 -2.50
N THR A 70 19.16 -13.71 -1.83
CA THR A 70 18.92 -13.79 -0.38
C THR A 70 19.93 -12.99 0.45
N TYR A 71 21.21 -12.97 0.06
CA TYR A 71 22.23 -12.18 0.76
C TYR A 71 21.97 -10.66 0.67
N ASP A 72 21.65 -10.17 -0.54
CA ASP A 72 21.35 -8.75 -0.76
C ASP A 72 20.04 -8.34 -0.06
N GLY A 73 19.02 -9.21 -0.12
CA GLY A 73 17.76 -9.03 0.59
C GLY A 73 17.96 -8.95 2.11
N ALA A 74 18.73 -9.88 2.69
CA ALA A 74 19.10 -9.89 4.11
C ALA A 74 19.96 -8.69 4.51
N SER A 75 20.71 -8.11 3.57
CA SER A 75 21.49 -6.88 3.77
C SER A 75 20.64 -5.61 3.64
N GLY A 76 19.38 -5.73 3.25
CA GLY A 76 18.40 -4.65 3.24
C GLY A 76 18.11 -4.02 1.88
N ALA A 77 18.38 -4.72 0.77
CA ALA A 77 18.18 -4.21 -0.59
C ALA A 77 16.76 -3.64 -0.88
N ASN A 78 15.73 -4.14 -0.18
CA ASN A 78 14.36 -3.65 -0.34
C ASN A 78 14.08 -2.31 0.39
N PHE A 79 14.98 -1.83 1.24
CA PHE A 79 14.74 -0.67 2.12
C PHE A 79 15.58 0.54 1.72
N LEU A 80 14.97 1.73 1.77
CA LEU A 80 15.60 2.99 1.34
C LEU A 80 16.57 3.58 2.36
N SER A 81 16.63 3.02 3.56
CA SER A 81 17.60 3.38 4.60
C SER A 81 17.89 2.20 5.53
N LEU A 82 19.04 2.25 6.19
CA LEU A 82 19.42 1.26 7.20
C LEU A 82 18.43 1.27 8.39
N ASP A 83 17.87 2.42 8.74
CA ASP A 83 16.93 2.53 9.85
C ASP A 83 15.57 1.93 9.51
N VAL A 84 15.09 2.09 8.27
CA VAL A 84 13.88 1.38 7.80
C VAL A 84 14.13 -0.13 7.74
N HIS A 85 15.32 -0.57 7.31
CA HIS A 85 15.68 -2.00 7.35
C HIS A 85 15.66 -2.55 8.79
N ARG A 86 16.29 -1.85 9.75
CA ARG A 86 16.25 -2.23 11.17
C ARG A 86 14.83 -2.25 11.72
N LEU A 87 14.01 -1.27 11.33
CA LEU A 87 12.60 -1.23 11.68
C LEU A 87 11.87 -2.46 11.15
N ALA A 88 12.01 -2.79 9.86
CA ALA A 88 11.37 -3.94 9.25
C ALA A 88 11.69 -5.26 9.97
N ARG A 89 12.95 -5.45 10.39
CA ARG A 89 13.36 -6.60 11.21
C ARG A 89 12.63 -6.65 12.54
N ARG A 90 12.44 -5.48 13.19
CA ARG A 90 11.70 -5.37 14.45
C ARG A 90 10.21 -5.64 14.25
N GLU A 91 9.59 -5.03 13.25
CA GLU A 91 8.16 -5.26 12.94
C GLU A 91 7.89 -6.73 12.64
N LEU A 92 8.77 -7.39 11.88
CA LEU A 92 8.64 -8.82 11.62
C LEU A 92 8.76 -9.67 12.90
N ALA A 93 9.67 -9.32 13.81
CA ALA A 93 9.88 -10.07 15.06
C ALA A 93 8.75 -9.90 16.08
N TYR A 94 8.12 -8.72 16.11
CA TYR A 94 7.07 -8.34 17.06
C TYR A 94 5.69 -8.19 16.41
N ARG A 95 5.50 -8.78 15.23
CA ARG A 95 4.24 -8.75 14.48
C ARG A 95 3.07 -9.26 15.29
N GLU A 96 1.88 -8.75 14.98
CA GLU A 96 0.65 -9.16 15.65
C GLU A 96 0.37 -10.66 15.46
N PRO A 97 -0.19 -11.37 16.45
CA PRO A 97 -0.60 -12.76 16.27
C PRO A 97 -1.56 -12.93 15.08
N GLY A 98 -1.28 -13.92 14.22
CA GLY A 98 -2.05 -14.18 13.01
C GLY A 98 -1.77 -13.22 11.85
N SER A 99 -0.77 -12.35 11.98
CA SER A 99 -0.27 -11.50 10.90
C SER A 99 0.17 -12.28 9.67
N MET A 100 -0.06 -11.73 8.48
CA MET A 100 0.28 -12.38 7.20
C MET A 100 1.61 -11.91 6.59
N TRP A 101 2.61 -11.61 7.42
CA TRP A 101 3.96 -11.28 6.95
C TRP A 101 4.58 -12.47 6.21
N GLU A 102 5.02 -12.24 4.97
CA GLU A 102 5.79 -13.19 4.19
C GLU A 102 7.23 -12.69 4.05
N GLU A 103 8.18 -13.36 4.72
CA GLU A 103 9.57 -12.88 4.84
C GLU A 103 10.27 -12.73 3.48
N LYS A 104 10.10 -13.69 2.57
CA LYS A 104 10.67 -13.58 1.22
C LYS A 104 10.09 -12.40 0.45
N ARG A 105 8.79 -12.17 0.55
CA ARG A 105 8.14 -11.00 -0.08
C ARG A 105 8.63 -9.69 0.55
N LEU A 106 8.93 -9.68 1.85
CA LEU A 106 9.47 -8.52 2.56
C LEU A 106 10.90 -8.18 2.14
N TYR A 107 11.81 -9.16 2.08
CA TYR A 107 13.25 -8.92 1.87
C TYR A 107 13.71 -9.08 0.43
N GLU A 108 13.09 -9.98 -0.34
CA GLU A 108 13.61 -10.41 -1.65
C GLU A 108 12.82 -9.86 -2.83
N ASN A 109 11.60 -9.35 -2.63
CA ASN A 109 10.73 -8.90 -3.71
C ASN A 109 10.65 -7.37 -3.78
N LEU A 110 11.39 -6.76 -4.72
CA LEU A 110 11.43 -5.31 -4.91
C LEU A 110 10.07 -4.74 -5.36
N LEU A 111 9.24 -5.54 -6.06
CA LEU A 111 7.92 -5.16 -6.59
C LEU A 111 6.81 -5.25 -5.52
N SER A 112 7.13 -5.62 -4.28
CA SER A 112 6.14 -5.82 -3.22
C SER A 112 5.66 -4.49 -2.62
N SER A 113 4.36 -4.41 -2.30
CA SER A 113 3.79 -3.27 -1.56
C SER A 113 4.19 -3.25 -0.08
N THR A 114 4.56 -4.38 0.53
CA THR A 114 4.99 -4.45 1.94
C THR A 114 6.24 -3.60 2.23
N PRO A 115 7.36 -3.73 1.49
CA PRO A 115 8.49 -2.83 1.67
C PRO A 115 8.16 -1.39 1.23
N LEU A 116 7.22 -1.16 0.29
CA LEU A 116 6.73 0.20 0.01
C LEU A 116 6.07 0.82 1.25
N ALA A 117 5.20 0.09 1.95
CA ALA A 117 4.56 0.54 3.18
C ALA A 117 5.59 0.90 4.26
N LEU A 118 6.60 0.05 4.45
CA LEU A 118 7.69 0.33 5.39
C LEU A 118 8.57 1.50 4.96
N ASN A 119 8.88 1.65 3.68
CA ASN A 119 9.68 2.76 3.17
C ASN A 119 8.96 4.10 3.26
N LEU A 120 7.64 4.12 3.09
CA LEU A 120 6.82 5.35 3.18
C LEU A 120 6.48 5.70 4.62
N MET A 121 5.99 4.73 5.41
CA MET A 121 5.44 4.98 6.74
C MET A 121 6.46 4.72 7.87
N GLY A 122 7.55 3.99 7.60
CA GLY A 122 8.60 3.71 8.57
C GLY A 122 9.28 4.96 9.14
N PRO A 123 9.67 5.96 8.32
CA PRO A 123 10.17 7.24 8.82
C PRO A 123 9.21 7.90 9.82
N LEU A 124 7.90 7.84 9.58
CA LEU A 124 6.88 8.40 10.48
C LEU A 124 6.86 7.66 11.83
N LYS A 125 7.11 6.35 11.84
CA LYS A 125 7.24 5.58 13.09
C LYS A 125 8.49 5.95 13.88
N LEU A 126 9.57 6.28 13.18
CA LEU A 126 10.86 6.62 13.77
C LEU A 126 10.92 8.08 14.26
N ASP A 127 10.16 8.98 13.64
CA ASP A 127 10.08 10.39 13.99
C ASP A 127 8.62 10.86 14.13
N ARG A 128 8.20 11.11 15.39
CA ARG A 128 6.85 11.59 15.69
C ARG A 128 6.58 12.99 15.11
N GLY A 129 7.57 13.88 15.09
CA GLY A 129 7.40 15.23 14.56
C GLY A 129 7.10 15.20 13.06
N LEU A 130 7.82 14.35 12.33
CA LEU A 130 7.55 14.07 10.92
C LEU A 130 6.16 13.43 10.73
N ALA A 131 5.77 12.48 11.59
CA ALA A 131 4.44 11.88 11.54
C ALA A 131 3.31 12.90 11.74
N GLU A 132 3.42 13.78 12.73
CA GLU A 132 2.44 14.83 13.00
C GLU A 132 2.37 15.84 11.86
N ALA A 133 3.51 16.19 11.25
CA ALA A 133 3.55 17.03 10.06
C ALA A 133 2.89 16.36 8.85
N PHE A 134 3.22 15.09 8.59
CA PHE A 134 2.60 14.32 7.50
C PHE A 134 1.08 14.21 7.66
N VAL A 135 0.60 13.93 8.88
CA VAL A 135 -0.83 13.88 9.19
C VAL A 135 -1.50 15.24 8.91
N ARG A 136 -0.88 16.36 9.27
CA ARG A 136 -1.40 17.70 8.96
C ARG A 136 -1.54 17.94 7.45
N GLU A 137 -0.64 17.41 6.63
CA GLU A 137 -0.71 17.55 5.18
C GLU A 137 -1.86 16.74 4.58
N ILE A 138 -2.04 15.48 4.99
CA ILE A 138 -3.00 14.57 4.33
C ILE A 138 -4.39 14.51 4.98
N ALA A 139 -4.50 14.94 6.24
CA ALA A 139 -5.73 14.87 7.04
C ALA A 139 -5.76 15.99 8.10
N PRO A 140 -5.73 17.28 7.70
CA PRO A 140 -5.66 18.40 8.63
C PRO A 140 -6.80 18.42 9.66
N ASP A 141 -7.98 17.92 9.28
CA ASP A 141 -9.16 17.83 10.14
C ASP A 141 -9.06 16.77 11.25
N LEU A 142 -8.18 15.78 11.07
CA LEU A 142 -7.89 14.72 12.05
C LEU A 142 -6.54 14.93 12.75
N ALA A 143 -5.84 16.04 12.46
CA ALA A 143 -4.52 16.28 12.99
C ALA A 143 -4.51 16.44 14.52
N GLY A 144 -3.39 16.04 15.12
CA GLY A 144 -3.19 16.03 16.55
C GLY A 144 -1.87 15.34 16.89
N ARG A 145 -1.70 14.97 18.15
CA ARG A 145 -0.52 14.24 18.61
C ARG A 145 -0.55 12.81 18.09
N VAL A 146 0.45 12.42 17.29
CA VAL A 146 0.61 11.03 16.86
C VAL A 146 1.07 10.18 18.04
N CYS A 147 0.25 9.21 18.42
CA CYS A 147 0.49 8.34 19.57
C CYS A 147 1.25 7.07 19.19
N SER A 148 0.97 6.51 18.01
CA SER A 148 1.68 5.34 17.48
C SER A 148 1.52 5.21 15.98
N VAL A 149 2.49 4.51 15.36
CA VAL A 149 2.42 4.00 14.00
C VAL A 149 2.66 2.48 14.05
N SER A 150 1.76 1.69 13.48
CA SER A 150 1.84 0.23 13.39
C SER A 150 1.69 -0.26 11.95
N PHE A 151 2.07 -1.51 11.71
CA PHE A 151 2.08 -2.15 10.40
C PHE A 151 1.33 -3.48 10.44
N GLU A 152 0.64 -3.81 9.35
CA GLU A 152 -0.21 -5.02 9.26
C GLU A 152 -1.20 -5.11 10.45
N HIS A 153 -1.81 -3.98 10.79
CA HIS A 153 -2.62 -3.83 12.00
C HIS A 153 -4.04 -4.33 11.80
N SER A 154 -4.53 -5.13 12.74
CA SER A 154 -5.96 -5.48 12.87
C SER A 154 -6.43 -5.22 14.31
N PRO A 155 -7.58 -4.53 14.53
CA PRO A 155 -8.06 -4.21 15.89
C PRO A 155 -8.51 -5.45 16.69
N GLY A 156 -8.67 -6.59 16.04
CA GLY A 156 -9.08 -7.85 16.65
C GLY A 156 -9.23 -8.92 15.59
N ARG A 157 -8.12 -9.52 15.17
CA ARG A 157 -8.10 -10.50 14.09
C ARG A 157 -8.98 -11.71 14.43
N GLY A 158 -9.97 -11.99 13.59
CA GLY A 158 -10.96 -13.05 13.83
C GLY A 158 -12.05 -12.71 14.86
N ASP A 159 -12.01 -11.52 15.48
CA ASP A 159 -13.01 -11.09 16.46
C ASP A 159 -14.33 -10.72 15.75
N PRO A 160 -15.49 -11.27 16.19
CA PRO A 160 -16.79 -10.96 15.60
C PRO A 160 -17.30 -9.54 15.87
N THR A 161 -16.69 -8.79 16.79
CA THR A 161 -16.91 -7.35 16.95
C THR A 161 -16.57 -6.61 15.65
N PHE A 162 -15.54 -7.06 14.94
CA PHE A 162 -15.08 -6.50 13.66
C PHE A 162 -15.47 -7.41 12.49
N THR A 163 -14.58 -7.60 11.50
CA THR A 163 -14.86 -8.38 10.28
C THR A 163 -14.84 -9.90 10.46
N ALA A 164 -14.52 -10.41 11.66
CA ALA A 164 -14.41 -11.86 11.95
C ALA A 164 -13.48 -12.63 10.99
N ASP A 165 -12.42 -11.97 10.51
CA ASP A 165 -11.48 -12.54 9.55
C ASP A 165 -10.05 -11.97 9.71
N GLY A 166 -9.19 -12.25 8.73
CA GLY A 166 -7.78 -11.83 8.72
C GLY A 166 -7.53 -10.45 8.12
N THR A 167 -8.55 -9.62 7.89
CA THR A 167 -8.37 -8.28 7.32
C THR A 167 -7.52 -7.40 8.24
N ALA A 168 -6.55 -6.71 7.66
CA ALA A 168 -5.63 -5.83 8.34
C ALA A 168 -5.27 -4.64 7.43
N PHE A 169 -4.84 -3.54 8.04
CA PHE A 169 -4.31 -2.37 7.35
C PHE A 169 -2.79 -2.49 7.21
N ASP A 170 -2.23 -2.14 6.05
CA ASP A 170 -0.78 -2.18 5.82
C ASP A 170 -0.03 -1.25 6.79
N ALA A 171 -0.60 -0.08 7.10
CA ALA A 171 -0.14 0.80 8.15
C ALA A 171 -1.31 1.46 8.89
N PHE A 172 -1.08 1.86 10.14
CA PHE A 172 -2.10 2.47 10.98
C PHE A 172 -1.50 3.51 11.92
N ILE A 173 -2.11 4.69 12.02
CA ILE A 173 -1.68 5.80 12.86
C ILE A 173 -2.76 6.12 13.87
N ILE A 174 -2.42 6.13 15.16
CA ILE A 174 -3.30 6.59 16.24
C ILE A 174 -3.01 8.04 16.56
N ILE A 175 -4.04 8.86 16.63
CA ILE A 175 -3.94 10.30 16.88
C ILE A 175 -4.79 10.68 18.10
N ARG A 176 -4.26 11.60 18.92
CA ARG A 176 -5.03 12.30 19.94
C ARG A 176 -5.16 13.76 19.55
N GLN A 177 -6.39 14.22 19.31
CA GLN A 177 -6.70 15.61 18.99
C GLN A 177 -6.65 16.49 20.25
N GLU A 178 -6.55 17.81 20.07
CA GLU A 178 -6.43 18.78 21.16
C GLU A 178 -7.63 18.77 22.11
N ASP A 179 -8.82 18.52 21.58
CA ASP A 179 -10.07 18.37 22.34
C ASP A 179 -10.18 17.02 23.07
N GLY A 180 -9.16 16.17 22.98
CA GLY A 180 -9.10 14.86 23.62
C GLY A 180 -9.69 13.72 22.79
N ARG A 181 -10.30 13.96 21.62
CA ARG A 181 -10.80 12.89 20.76
C ARG A 181 -9.69 11.97 20.24
N LYS A 182 -10.01 10.69 20.14
CA LYS A 182 -9.16 9.64 19.54
C LYS A 182 -9.52 9.51 18.06
N ALA A 183 -8.55 9.75 17.19
CA ALA A 183 -8.71 9.54 15.77
C ALA A 183 -7.72 8.49 15.26
N PHE A 184 -7.98 7.94 14.07
CA PHE A 184 -7.02 7.09 13.38
C PHE A 184 -6.93 7.39 11.89
N LEU A 185 -5.76 7.13 11.31
CA LEU A 185 -5.59 6.97 9.87
C LEU A 185 -5.18 5.53 9.57
N ALA A 186 -5.95 4.86 8.72
CA ALA A 186 -5.68 3.51 8.25
C ALA A 186 -5.21 3.54 6.80
N PHE A 187 -4.24 2.72 6.43
CA PHE A 187 -3.64 2.74 5.09
C PHE A 187 -3.60 1.35 4.48
N GLU A 188 -4.03 1.26 3.22
CA GLU A 188 -3.83 0.12 2.32
C GLU A 188 -2.95 0.58 1.16
N LEU A 189 -1.81 -0.06 0.95
CA LEU A 189 -0.88 0.27 -0.11
C LEU A 189 -0.93 -0.76 -1.22
N LYS A 190 -1.23 -0.29 -2.42
CA LYS A 190 -1.07 -1.04 -3.66
C LYS A 190 0.12 -0.48 -4.43
N TYR A 191 1.01 -1.35 -4.85
CA TYR A 191 2.02 -1.01 -5.84
C TYR A 191 1.68 -1.59 -7.20
N SER A 192 1.87 -2.90 -7.37
CA SER A 192 1.74 -3.59 -8.66
C SER A 192 0.49 -4.48 -8.75
N GLU A 193 -0.28 -4.52 -7.68
CA GLU A 193 -1.59 -5.15 -7.56
C GLU A 193 -2.60 -4.55 -8.54
N THR A 194 -3.62 -5.34 -8.89
CA THR A 194 -4.60 -5.00 -9.94
C THR A 194 -6.02 -4.88 -9.42
N CYS A 195 -6.24 -5.12 -8.12
CA CYS A 195 -7.57 -5.29 -7.51
C CYS A 195 -8.37 -6.45 -8.13
N ALA A 196 -7.70 -7.38 -8.82
CA ALA A 196 -8.29 -8.60 -9.35
C ALA A 196 -7.78 -9.86 -8.64
N GLU A 197 -7.09 -9.69 -7.51
CA GLU A 197 -6.66 -10.78 -6.64
C GLU A 197 -7.85 -11.62 -6.18
N PRO A 198 -7.67 -12.92 -5.89
CA PRO A 198 -8.79 -13.81 -5.56
C PRO A 198 -9.71 -13.25 -4.48
N GLU A 199 -11.01 -13.27 -4.77
CA GLU A 199 -12.02 -12.80 -3.84
C GLU A 199 -11.99 -13.64 -2.56
N PRO A 200 -12.18 -13.02 -1.37
CA PRO A 200 -12.25 -13.78 -0.14
C PRO A 200 -13.50 -14.65 -0.13
N ARG A 201 -13.46 -15.73 0.65
CA ARG A 201 -14.68 -16.47 0.97
C ARG A 201 -15.65 -15.53 1.71
N MET A 202 -16.86 -15.38 1.18
CA MET A 202 -17.91 -14.57 1.80
C MET A 202 -18.29 -15.13 3.18
N ARG A 203 -18.58 -14.21 4.10
CA ARG A 203 -18.94 -14.48 5.49
C ARG A 203 -20.21 -13.70 5.83
N PRO A 204 -21.15 -14.28 6.63
CA PRO A 204 -22.35 -13.57 7.05
C PRO A 204 -22.05 -12.21 7.72
N ARG A 205 -20.95 -12.15 8.47
CA ARG A 205 -20.51 -10.91 9.15
C ARG A 205 -20.32 -9.72 8.21
N TYR A 206 -19.99 -9.95 6.94
CA TYR A 206 -19.84 -8.85 5.99
C TYR A 206 -21.18 -8.22 5.64
N ASP A 207 -22.26 -9.00 5.54
CA ASP A 207 -23.59 -8.46 5.26
C ASP A 207 -24.11 -7.67 6.47
N ASP A 208 -23.88 -8.17 7.68
CA ASP A 208 -24.20 -7.45 8.93
C ASP A 208 -23.49 -6.09 8.98
N LEU A 209 -22.18 -6.06 8.73
CA LEU A 209 -21.39 -4.84 8.76
C LEU A 209 -21.76 -3.88 7.62
N SER A 210 -22.03 -4.40 6.42
CA SER A 210 -22.39 -3.55 5.28
C SER A 210 -23.64 -2.75 5.61
N ASN A 211 -24.65 -3.40 6.18
CA ASN A 211 -25.88 -2.77 6.61
C ASN A 211 -25.68 -1.83 7.81
N ALA A 212 -25.02 -2.30 8.88
CA ALA A 212 -24.88 -1.52 10.11
C ALA A 212 -23.95 -0.30 9.99
N SER A 213 -22.99 -0.34 9.05
CA SER A 213 -21.99 0.72 8.89
C SER A 213 -22.60 2.05 8.44
N GLU A 214 -23.70 2.00 7.67
CA GLU A 214 -24.32 3.14 6.98
C GLU A 214 -23.34 3.92 6.07
N LEU A 215 -22.30 3.25 5.58
CA LEU A 215 -21.31 3.82 4.66
C LEU A 215 -21.79 3.83 3.20
N PHE A 216 -22.79 3.02 2.87
CA PHE A 216 -23.16 2.70 1.49
C PHE A 216 -24.54 3.24 1.11
N ILE A 217 -24.68 3.71 -0.13
CA ILE A 217 -25.98 4.12 -0.70
C ILE A 217 -26.92 2.92 -0.76
N ASP A 218 -26.39 1.78 -1.23
CA ASP A 218 -27.04 0.48 -1.20
C ASP A 218 -26.05 -0.55 -0.59
N PRO A 219 -26.21 -0.93 0.68
CA PRO A 219 -25.32 -1.89 1.35
C PRO A 219 -25.43 -3.33 0.80
N GLU A 220 -26.48 -3.63 0.05
CA GLU A 220 -26.75 -4.97 -0.51
C GLU A 220 -26.32 -5.09 -1.98
N VAL A 221 -25.89 -3.99 -2.62
CA VAL A 221 -25.47 -4.02 -4.02
C VAL A 221 -24.41 -5.12 -4.24
N PRO A 222 -24.63 -6.05 -5.20
CA PRO A 222 -23.72 -7.19 -5.39
C PRO A 222 -22.27 -6.79 -5.72
N ASP A 223 -22.09 -5.60 -6.29
CA ASP A 223 -20.78 -5.09 -6.69
C ASP A 223 -19.79 -4.97 -5.54
N LEU A 224 -20.27 -4.61 -4.33
CA LEU A 224 -19.43 -4.49 -3.13
C LEU A 224 -18.75 -5.81 -2.74
N ARG A 225 -19.33 -6.95 -3.15
CA ARG A 225 -18.82 -8.31 -2.82
C ARG A 225 -17.87 -8.85 -3.88
N ARG A 226 -17.57 -8.07 -4.92
CA ARG A 226 -16.79 -8.53 -6.08
C ARG A 226 -15.60 -7.64 -6.35
N ASN A 227 -14.65 -8.20 -7.07
CA ASN A 227 -13.58 -7.39 -7.65
C ASN A 227 -14.17 -6.37 -8.65
N PRO A 228 -13.62 -5.14 -8.69
CA PRO A 228 -12.37 -4.75 -8.06
C PRO A 228 -12.52 -4.05 -6.68
N VAL A 229 -13.74 -3.95 -6.14
CA VAL A 229 -14.01 -3.05 -5.00
C VAL A 229 -14.11 -3.75 -3.64
N GLN A 230 -14.27 -5.07 -3.61
CA GLN A 230 -14.53 -5.82 -2.36
C GLN A 230 -13.49 -5.63 -1.25
N GLN A 231 -12.21 -5.42 -1.61
CA GLN A 231 -11.20 -5.21 -0.59
C GLN A 231 -11.36 -3.84 0.09
N CYS A 232 -11.67 -2.79 -0.69
CA CYS A 232 -11.98 -1.47 -0.15
C CYS A 232 -13.21 -1.55 0.75
N TRP A 233 -14.25 -2.25 0.31
CA TRP A 233 -15.46 -2.51 1.10
C TRP A 233 -15.14 -3.13 2.47
N ARG A 234 -14.38 -4.24 2.50
CA ARG A 234 -13.97 -4.91 3.74
C ARG A 234 -13.13 -4.03 4.66
N LEU A 235 -12.13 -3.34 4.11
CA LEU A 235 -11.26 -2.46 4.89
C LEU A 235 -12.02 -1.27 5.48
N HIS A 236 -12.96 -0.70 4.71
CA HIS A 236 -13.75 0.43 5.17
C HIS A 236 -14.77 0.03 6.25
N MET A 237 -15.39 -1.15 6.11
CA MET A 237 -16.21 -1.73 7.18
C MET A 237 -15.38 -2.05 8.44
N LEU A 238 -14.15 -2.55 8.29
CA LEU A 238 -13.23 -2.74 9.42
C LEU A 238 -12.96 -1.39 10.10
N ALA A 239 -12.67 -0.34 9.33
CA ALA A 239 -12.47 1.02 9.83
C ALA A 239 -13.69 1.53 10.63
N GLN A 240 -14.89 1.41 10.06
CA GLN A 240 -16.12 1.85 10.72
C GLN A 240 -16.42 1.03 11.98
N SER A 241 -16.21 -0.28 11.96
CA SER A 241 -16.49 -1.14 13.11
C SER A 241 -15.66 -0.79 14.36
N MET A 242 -14.48 -0.18 14.20
CA MET A 242 -13.71 0.36 15.33
C MET A 242 -14.34 1.61 15.97
N ILE A 243 -14.99 2.45 15.16
CA ILE A 243 -15.74 3.63 15.64
C ILE A 243 -17.01 3.14 16.35
N ASP A 244 -17.75 2.22 15.72
CA ASP A 244 -18.99 1.66 16.30
C ASP A 244 -18.73 0.94 17.64
N ALA A 245 -17.54 0.34 17.80
CA ALA A 245 -17.10 -0.29 19.05
C ALA A 245 -16.59 0.72 20.11
N GLY A 246 -16.58 2.02 19.83
CA GLY A 246 -16.12 3.07 20.74
C GLY A 246 -14.61 3.11 20.98
N LEU A 247 -13.80 2.50 20.10
CA LEU A 247 -12.34 2.54 20.21
C LEU A 247 -11.78 3.91 19.79
N TYR A 248 -12.42 4.53 18.80
CA TYR A 248 -12.07 5.83 18.23
C TYR A 248 -13.32 6.66 17.96
N ASP A 249 -13.17 7.98 18.00
CA ASP A 249 -14.25 8.94 17.75
C ASP A 249 -14.37 9.29 16.26
N ALA A 250 -13.28 9.14 15.49
CA ALA A 250 -13.25 9.40 14.06
C ALA A 250 -12.10 8.62 13.38
N GLY A 251 -12.16 8.46 12.07
CA GLY A 251 -11.02 7.95 11.33
C GLY A 251 -11.18 8.00 9.82
N ARG A 252 -10.12 7.64 9.11
CA ARG A 252 -10.09 7.67 7.64
C ARG A 252 -9.26 6.52 7.09
N LEU A 253 -9.81 5.80 6.14
CA LEU A 253 -9.13 4.81 5.33
C LEU A 253 -8.55 5.49 4.09
N PHE A 254 -7.23 5.37 3.93
CA PHE A 254 -6.50 5.76 2.74
C PHE A 254 -6.15 4.51 1.93
N VAL A 255 -6.49 4.51 0.65
CA VAL A 255 -5.90 3.59 -0.34
C VAL A 255 -4.86 4.37 -1.11
N ILE A 256 -3.61 3.89 -1.08
CA ILE A 256 -2.47 4.54 -1.76
C ILE A 256 -2.00 3.66 -2.90
N ALA A 257 -1.91 4.25 -4.09
CA ALA A 257 -1.37 3.58 -5.28
C ALA A 257 -0.74 4.58 -6.26
N PRO A 258 0.25 4.16 -7.07
CA PRO A 258 0.80 5.00 -8.14
C PRO A 258 -0.29 5.56 -9.05
N ARG A 259 -0.15 6.83 -9.46
CA ARG A 259 -1.10 7.51 -10.36
C ARG A 259 -1.33 6.72 -11.65
N LEU A 260 -0.27 6.10 -12.18
CA LEU A 260 -0.30 5.31 -13.41
C LEU A 260 -0.78 3.86 -13.22
N ASN A 261 -1.06 3.40 -11.99
CA ASN A 261 -1.75 2.12 -11.78
C ASN A 261 -3.26 2.29 -12.02
N ASP A 262 -3.63 2.38 -13.29
CA ASP A 262 -5.00 2.64 -13.77
C ASP A 262 -6.05 1.61 -13.29
N GLN A 263 -5.62 0.41 -12.92
CA GLN A 263 -6.50 -0.62 -12.36
C GLN A 263 -6.95 -0.23 -10.95
N VAL A 264 -6.01 0.14 -10.08
CA VAL A 264 -6.33 0.57 -8.72
C VAL A 264 -7.07 1.91 -8.75
N GLN A 265 -6.64 2.87 -9.58
CA GLN A 265 -7.33 4.17 -9.68
C GLN A 265 -8.80 4.03 -10.12
N ARG A 266 -9.10 3.12 -11.05
CA ARG A 266 -10.49 2.84 -11.45
C ARG A 266 -11.26 2.06 -10.39
N ALA A 267 -10.60 1.15 -9.67
CA ALA A 267 -11.22 0.39 -8.59
C ALA A 267 -11.67 1.32 -7.45
N THR A 268 -10.80 2.22 -7.00
CA THR A 268 -11.13 3.18 -5.94
C THR A 268 -12.19 4.18 -6.38
N ALA A 269 -12.11 4.69 -7.62
CA ALA A 269 -13.15 5.57 -8.17
C ALA A 269 -14.52 4.88 -8.24
N ARG A 270 -14.57 3.61 -8.69
CA ARG A 270 -15.80 2.80 -8.69
C ARG A 270 -16.30 2.53 -7.28
N TYR A 271 -15.41 2.26 -6.33
CA TYR A 271 -15.82 2.06 -4.94
C TYR A 271 -16.48 3.31 -4.35
N GLN A 272 -15.93 4.50 -4.64
CA GLN A 272 -16.47 5.77 -4.17
C GLN A 272 -17.90 6.05 -4.67
N THR A 273 -18.32 5.52 -5.83
CA THR A 273 -19.70 5.70 -6.31
C THR A 273 -20.75 4.95 -5.48
N HIS A 274 -20.31 4.02 -4.62
CA HIS A 274 -21.20 3.27 -3.72
C HIS A 274 -21.34 3.93 -2.34
N LEU A 275 -20.55 4.95 -2.04
CA LEU A 275 -20.49 5.57 -0.71
C LEU A 275 -21.55 6.65 -0.52
N THR A 276 -22.09 6.74 0.69
CA THR A 276 -22.87 7.92 1.11
C THR A 276 -21.97 9.16 1.20
N PRO A 277 -22.55 10.38 1.17
CA PRO A 277 -21.78 11.59 1.41
C PRO A 277 -21.01 11.53 2.74
N PRO A 278 -19.80 12.10 2.84
CA PRO A 278 -19.00 12.06 4.07
C PRO A 278 -19.76 12.60 5.28
N ARG A 279 -19.67 11.90 6.41
CA ARG A 279 -20.20 12.31 7.71
C ARG A 279 -19.11 12.26 8.77
N GLY A 280 -19.12 13.20 9.71
CA GLY A 280 -18.06 13.33 10.73
C GLY A 280 -18.02 12.22 11.77
N ASP A 281 -19.10 11.46 11.92
CA ASP A 281 -19.25 10.29 12.80
C ASP A 281 -18.96 8.96 12.09
N LYS A 282 -18.62 8.99 10.79
CA LYS A 282 -18.29 7.81 10.00
C LYS A 282 -16.85 7.83 9.55
N ALA A 283 -16.28 6.64 9.37
CA ALA A 283 -14.96 6.50 8.77
C ALA A 283 -14.99 7.11 7.36
N GLY A 284 -14.01 7.96 7.06
CA GLY A 284 -13.84 8.51 5.71
C GLY A 284 -13.10 7.53 4.80
N PHE A 285 -13.27 7.68 3.48
CA PHE A 285 -12.48 6.97 2.47
C PHE A 285 -11.77 7.95 1.55
N VAL A 286 -10.47 7.77 1.35
CA VAL A 286 -9.66 8.59 0.44
C VAL A 286 -8.79 7.71 -0.44
N ASN A 287 -8.83 7.96 -1.75
CA ASN A 287 -7.81 7.51 -2.68
C ASN A 287 -6.70 8.57 -2.73
N LEU A 288 -5.55 8.31 -2.10
CA LEU A 288 -4.40 9.20 -2.10
C LEU A 288 -3.34 8.61 -3.02
N VAL A 289 -3.15 9.18 -4.19
CA VAL A 289 -2.13 8.66 -5.12
C VAL A 289 -0.73 8.73 -4.51
N LEU A 290 0.11 7.75 -4.82
CA LEU A 290 1.42 7.56 -4.17
C LEU A 290 2.32 8.77 -4.31
N GLU A 291 2.30 9.43 -5.47
CA GLU A 291 3.07 10.64 -5.75
C GLU A 291 2.68 11.79 -4.81
N ASP A 292 1.40 11.93 -4.47
CA ASP A 292 0.91 12.98 -3.58
C ASP A 292 1.25 12.63 -2.11
N ALA A 293 1.22 11.35 -1.74
CA ALA A 293 1.74 10.90 -0.44
C ALA A 293 3.26 11.15 -0.30
N ILE A 294 4.04 10.91 -1.36
CA ILE A 294 5.47 11.23 -1.39
C ILE A 294 5.69 12.75 -1.28
N GLY A 295 4.87 13.55 -1.98
CA GLY A 295 4.89 15.01 -1.88
C GLY A 295 4.58 15.51 -0.46
N ALA A 296 3.57 14.93 0.19
CA ALA A 296 3.23 15.23 1.58
C ALA A 296 4.38 14.89 2.54
N LEU A 297 5.12 13.79 2.32
CA LEU A 297 6.31 13.47 3.11
C LEU A 297 7.43 14.52 2.94
N ALA A 298 7.63 15.01 1.71
CA ALA A 298 8.60 16.07 1.45
C ALA A 298 8.22 17.38 2.18
N LEU A 299 6.94 17.79 2.09
CA LEU A 299 6.40 18.98 2.77
C LEU A 299 6.45 18.84 4.30
N ALA A 300 6.24 17.62 4.81
CA ALA A 300 6.32 17.32 6.23
C ALA A 300 7.75 17.42 6.81
N GLY A 301 8.77 17.46 5.97
CA GLY A 301 10.16 17.70 6.38
C GLY A 301 11.17 16.62 5.98
N ASP A 302 10.80 15.64 5.15
CA ASP A 302 11.72 14.61 4.65
C ASP A 302 11.79 14.56 3.10
N PRO A 303 12.31 15.64 2.47
CA PRO A 303 12.44 15.69 1.01
C PRO A 303 13.44 14.67 0.46
N ASP A 304 14.37 14.17 1.27
CA ASP A 304 15.39 13.22 0.85
C ASP A 304 14.80 11.82 0.70
N GLN A 305 14.04 11.37 1.70
CA GLN A 305 13.28 10.13 1.60
C GLN A 305 12.23 10.20 0.49
N ALA A 306 11.57 11.35 0.33
CA ALA A 306 10.63 11.56 -0.77
C ALA A 306 11.29 11.35 -2.14
N ARG A 307 12.48 11.94 -2.38
CA ARG A 307 13.24 11.71 -3.62
C ARG A 307 13.63 10.25 -3.82
N ARG A 308 14.02 9.53 -2.75
CA ARG A 308 14.32 8.10 -2.82
C ARG A 308 13.09 7.28 -3.18
N LEU A 309 11.92 7.59 -2.59
CA LEU A 309 10.65 6.95 -2.92
C LEU A 309 10.25 7.19 -4.37
N THR A 310 10.36 8.44 -4.86
CA THR A 310 10.10 8.79 -6.27
C THR A 310 10.97 7.96 -7.19
N ALA A 311 12.29 8.00 -7.02
CA ALA A 311 13.23 7.25 -7.86
C ALA A 311 12.97 5.73 -7.83
N ARG A 312 12.54 5.21 -6.68
CA ARG A 312 12.32 3.78 -6.46
C ARG A 312 11.02 3.25 -7.05
N TYR A 313 9.95 4.04 -6.99
CA TYR A 313 8.59 3.55 -7.21
C TYR A 313 7.83 4.23 -8.36
N THR A 314 8.08 5.51 -8.64
CA THR A 314 7.23 6.30 -9.56
C THR A 314 7.99 6.93 -10.73
N ASP A 315 9.31 7.07 -10.64
CA ASP A 315 10.14 7.57 -11.75
C ASP A 315 10.39 6.49 -12.80
N LEU A 316 9.68 6.58 -13.92
CA LEU A 316 9.83 5.66 -15.06
C LEU A 316 10.91 6.09 -16.05
N SER A 317 11.68 7.16 -15.80
CA SER A 317 12.75 7.62 -16.70
C SER A 317 13.72 6.50 -17.11
N PRO A 318 14.16 5.59 -16.20
CA PRO A 318 15.00 4.46 -16.60
C PRO A 318 14.34 3.49 -17.57
N VAL A 319 13.02 3.29 -17.45
CA VAL A 319 12.25 2.45 -18.38
C VAL A 319 12.13 3.12 -19.75
N HIS A 320 11.88 4.44 -19.76
CA HIS A 320 11.80 5.22 -21.00
C HIS A 320 13.13 5.26 -21.75
N ALA A 321 14.26 5.31 -21.04
CA ALA A 321 15.59 5.34 -21.66
C ALA A 321 15.98 4.04 -22.39
N LEU A 322 15.25 2.94 -22.16
CA LEU A 322 15.48 1.65 -22.86
C LEU A 322 14.68 1.50 -24.16
N ILE A 323 13.75 2.42 -24.43
CA ILE A 323 12.79 2.34 -25.54
C ILE A 323 13.11 3.41 -26.56
#